data_AF-A0A7X9BQ87-F1
#
_entry.id   AF-A0A7X9BQ87-F1
#
_cell.length_a   1.000
_cell.length_b   1.000
_cell.length_c   1.000
_cell.angle_alpha   90.00
_cell.angle_beta   90.00
_cell.angle_gamma   90.00
#
_symmetry.space_group_name_H-M   'P 1'
#
loop_
_entity.id
_entity.type
_entity.pdbx_description
1 polymer ?
#
loop_
_entity_poly.entity_id
_entity_poly.type
_entity_poly.pdbx_seq_one_letter_code
_entity_poly.pdbx_strand_id
1 'polypeptide(L)'
;MNKSYCVQCKKDVSEDIKQCECGCRTFAFGSIKVSEEGKLTCACGNEIFRRTCHMDYADKATSSYQCTACGAGIGTEYYRDAEDMMYWGD
;
A
#
# COMPACT_ATOMS: atom_id res chain seq x y z
N MET A 1 7.62 10.97 -8.47
CA MET A 1 8.00 9.97 -7.45
C MET A 1 6.78 9.73 -6.59
N ASN A 2 6.19 8.55 -6.72
CA ASN A 2 5.04 8.17 -5.91
C ASN A 2 5.60 7.47 -4.67
N LYS A 3 5.69 8.19 -3.55
CA LYS A 3 6.19 7.62 -2.29
C LYS A 3 5.40 6.37 -1.92
N SER A 4 6.12 5.31 -1.58
CA SER A 4 5.58 4.10 -0.97
C SER A 4 5.86 4.11 0.53
N TYR A 5 4.89 3.66 1.32
CA TYR A 5 4.95 3.60 2.78
C TYR A 5 4.84 2.15 3.22
N CYS A 6 5.72 1.70 4.11
CA CYS A 6 5.48 0.42 4.80
C CYS A 6 4.24 0.53 5.70
N VAL A 7 3.25 -0.35 5.53
CA VAL A 7 2.01 -0.27 6.33
C VAL A 7 2.21 -0.67 7.78
N GLN A 8 3.33 -1.30 8.12
CA GLN A 8 3.66 -1.70 9.49
C GLN A 8 4.48 -0.61 10.21
N CYS A 9 5.66 -0.26 9.69
CA CYS A 9 6.55 0.70 10.34
C CYS A 9 6.33 2.16 9.94
N LYS A 10 5.44 2.43 8.96
CA LYS A 10 5.01 3.77 8.51
C LYS A 10 6.11 4.65 7.93
N LYS A 11 7.27 4.08 7.62
CA LYS A 11 8.40 4.77 7.00
C LYS A 11 8.23 4.83 5.48
N ASP A 12 8.74 5.91 4.90
CA ASP A 12 8.99 6.00 3.45
C ASP A 12 9.92 4.84 3.05
N VAL A 13 9.59 4.16 1.96
CA VAL A 13 10.41 3.09 1.36
C VAL A 13 10.64 3.37 -0.12
N SER A 14 11.69 2.79 -0.70
CA SER A 14 11.91 2.81 -2.15
C SER A 14 10.78 2.08 -2.89
N GLU A 15 10.49 2.49 -4.12
CA GLU A 15 9.48 1.83 -4.98
C GLU A 15 9.91 0.40 -5.39
N ASP A 16 11.21 0.09 -5.33
CA ASP A 16 11.77 -1.18 -5.85
C ASP A 16 11.89 -2.32 -4.81
N ILE A 17 11.45 -2.10 -3.57
CA ILE A 17 11.55 -3.15 -2.53
C ILE A 17 10.29 -4.02 -2.48
N LYS A 18 10.49 -5.33 -2.35
CA LYS A 18 9.41 -6.30 -2.11
C LYS A 18 9.18 -6.58 -0.62
N GLN A 19 10.14 -6.23 0.23
CA GLN A 19 10.08 -6.43 1.67
C GLN A 19 10.80 -5.31 2.41
N CYS A 20 10.14 -4.76 3.43
CA CYS A 20 10.70 -3.75 4.32
C CYS A 20 11.71 -4.41 5.29
N GLU A 21 12.66 -3.62 5.80
CA GLU A 21 13.59 -4.05 6.86
C GLU A 21 12.87 -4.59 8.11
N CYS A 22 11.62 -4.17 8.35
CA CYS A 22 10.80 -4.68 9.45
C CYS A 22 10.10 -6.01 9.14
N GLY A 23 10.38 -6.64 7.99
CA GLY A 23 9.74 -7.87 7.51
C GLY A 23 8.38 -7.69 6.82
N CYS A 24 7.83 -6.48 6.80
CA CYS A 24 6.54 -6.21 6.16
C CYS A 24 6.67 -6.25 4.63
N ARG A 25 5.74 -6.93 3.96
CA ARG A 25 5.65 -7.02 2.49
C ARG A 25 4.48 -6.25 1.90
N THR A 26 3.82 -5.42 2.73
CA THR A 26 2.68 -4.61 2.34
C THR A 26 3.03 -3.14 2.37
N PHE A 27 2.79 -2.46 1.25
CA PHE A 27 3.15 -1.06 1.05
C PHE A 27 1.94 -0.26 0.59
N ALA A 28 1.79 0.95 1.10
CA ALA A 28 0.76 1.89 0.66
C ALA A 28 1.36 2.96 -0.23
N PHE A 29 0.66 3.36 -1.29
CA PHE A 29 1.15 4.32 -2.28
C PHE A 29 0.06 5.33 -2.68
N GLY A 30 0.45 6.42 -3.32
CA GLY A 30 -0.45 7.49 -3.78
C GLY A 30 -0.49 8.68 -2.85
N SER A 31 -1.62 9.39 -2.79
CA SER A 31 -1.77 10.63 -2.00
C SER A 31 -1.97 10.33 -0.51
N ILE A 32 -0.91 9.85 0.15
CA ILE A 32 -0.90 9.38 1.55
C ILE A 32 0.03 10.24 2.41
N LYS A 33 -0.30 10.40 3.70
CA LYS A 33 0.60 10.88 4.75
C LYS A 33 0.39 10.09 6.04
N VAL A 34 1.37 10.16 6.95
CA VAL A 34 1.23 9.65 8.32
C VAL A 34 0.57 10.75 9.17
N SER A 35 -0.53 10.44 9.86
CA SER A 35 -1.17 11.35 10.82
C SER A 35 -0.33 11.47 12.09
N GLU A 36 -0.64 12.45 12.93
CA GLU A 36 0.01 12.63 14.24
C GLU A 36 -0.12 11.38 15.15
N GLU A 37 -1.20 10.60 14.98
CA GLU A 37 -1.42 9.33 15.67
C GLU A 37 -0.70 8.13 15.02
N GLY A 38 0.11 8.34 13.98
CA GLY A 38 0.84 7.28 13.30
C GLY A 38 0.01 6.47 12.29
N LYS A 39 -1.19 6.94 11.92
CA LYS A 39 -2.06 6.26 10.94
C LYS A 39 -1.76 6.72 9.53
N LEU A 40 -1.89 5.84 8.54
CA LEU A 40 -1.84 6.26 7.14
C LEU A 40 -3.18 6.88 6.77
N THR A 41 -3.15 8.12 6.32
CA THR A 41 -4.32 8.92 5.96
C THR A 41 -4.15 9.52 4.58
N CYS A 42 -5.23 9.98 3.97
CA CYS A 42 -5.11 10.74 2.73
C CYS A 42 -4.31 12.02 3.01
N ALA A 43 -3.59 12.55 2.02
CA ALA A 43 -2.92 13.84 2.14
C ALA A 43 -3.88 14.96 2.63
N CYS A 44 -5.18 14.89 2.26
CA CYS A 44 -6.21 15.81 2.71
C CYS A 44 -6.67 15.62 4.18
N GLY A 45 -6.18 14.59 4.87
CA GLY A 45 -6.52 14.25 6.27
C GLY A 45 -7.71 13.31 6.45
N ASN A 46 -8.41 12.92 5.38
CA ASN A 46 -9.53 11.98 5.48
C ASN A 46 -9.03 10.53 5.62
N GLU A 47 -9.74 9.74 6.43
CA GLU A 47 -9.46 8.33 6.71
C GLU A 47 -10.47 7.37 6.04
N ILE A 48 -11.51 7.92 5.41
CA ILE A 48 -12.57 7.14 4.78
C ILE A 48 -12.24 6.94 3.29
N PHE A 49 -12.15 5.69 2.87
CA PHE A 49 -11.82 5.32 1.50
C PHE A 49 -12.83 4.34 0.92
N ARG A 50 -13.15 4.51 -0.37
CA ARG A 50 -13.93 3.57 -1.15
C ARG A 50 -12.98 2.69 -1.96
N ARG A 51 -13.03 1.36 -1.79
CA ARG A 51 -12.28 0.44 -2.67
C ARG A 51 -12.81 0.57 -4.10
N THR A 52 -11.90 0.78 -5.05
CA THR A 52 -12.23 0.93 -6.47
C THR A 52 -11.85 -0.31 -7.28
N CYS A 53 -10.76 -0.96 -6.91
CA CYS A 53 -10.25 -2.12 -7.64
C CYS A 53 -9.46 -3.05 -6.72
N HIS A 54 -9.41 -4.32 -7.09
CA HIS A 54 -8.45 -5.29 -6.59
C HIS A 54 -7.93 -6.06 -7.79
N MET A 55 -6.61 -6.12 -7.94
CA MET A 55 -5.91 -6.83 -9.00
C MET A 55 -4.98 -7.83 -8.35
N ASP A 56 -5.04 -9.07 -8.83
CA ASP A 56 -4.23 -10.15 -8.29
C ASP A 56 -3.26 -10.66 -9.36
N TYR A 57 -1.97 -10.56 -9.08
CA TYR A 57 -0.86 -10.94 -9.94
C TYR A 57 -0.15 -12.17 -9.36
N ALA A 58 0.71 -12.81 -10.16
CA ALA A 58 1.44 -14.01 -9.72
C ALA A 58 2.28 -13.81 -8.46
N ASP A 59 2.99 -12.68 -8.36
CA ASP A 59 3.92 -12.37 -7.28
C ASP A 59 3.44 -11.23 -6.36
N LYS A 60 2.25 -10.65 -6.61
CA LYS A 60 1.69 -9.58 -5.78
C LYS A 60 0.19 -9.41 -5.91
N ALA A 61 -0.43 -8.77 -4.92
CA ALA A 61 -1.79 -8.27 -5.03
C ALA A 61 -1.82 -6.75 -4.83
N THR A 62 -2.59 -6.05 -5.65
CA THR A 62 -2.76 -4.60 -5.56
C THR A 62 -4.23 -4.27 -5.29
N SER A 63 -4.48 -3.47 -4.26
CA SER A 63 -5.81 -2.90 -4.00
C SER A 63 -5.76 -1.40 -4.18
N SER A 64 -6.72 -0.85 -4.93
CA SER A 64 -6.85 0.59 -5.13
C SER A 64 -8.09 1.12 -4.42
N TYR A 65 -7.96 2.33 -3.88
CA TYR A 65 -9.03 3.02 -3.19
C TYR A 65 -9.06 4.49 -3.60
N GLN A 66 -10.23 5.09 -3.41
CA GLN A 66 -10.47 6.51 -3.64
C GLN A 66 -10.87 7.17 -2.32
N CYS A 67 -10.22 8.28 -1.99
CA CYS A 67 -10.59 9.11 -0.86
C CYS A 67 -12.01 9.66 -1.06
N THR A 68 -12.91 9.45 -0.10
CA THR A 68 -14.31 9.92 -0.22
C THR A 68 -14.47 11.43 -0.09
N ALA A 69 -13.47 12.13 0.47
CA ALA A 69 -13.50 13.58 0.65
C ALA A 69 -12.92 14.35 -0.55
N CYS A 70 -11.73 13.99 -1.04
CA CYS A 70 -11.05 14.72 -2.11
C CYS A 70 -10.94 13.97 -3.45
N GLY A 71 -11.40 12.71 -3.51
CA GLY A 71 -11.33 11.90 -4.74
C GLY A 71 -9.93 11.39 -5.10
N ALA A 72 -8.89 11.69 -4.31
CA ALA A 72 -7.54 11.25 -4.57
C ALA A 72 -7.40 9.72 -4.52
N GLY A 73 -6.57 9.17 -5.42
CA GLY A 73 -6.24 7.75 -5.47
C GLY A 73 -5.18 7.38 -4.44
N ILE A 74 -5.42 6.28 -3.75
CA ILE A 74 -4.45 5.60 -2.89
C ILE A 74 -4.49 4.10 -3.19
N GLY A 75 -3.46 3.37 -2.80
CA GLY A 75 -3.48 1.92 -2.94
C GLY A 75 -2.59 1.22 -1.96
N THR A 76 -2.74 -0.10 -1.90
CA THR A 76 -1.84 -1.00 -1.21
C THR A 76 -1.35 -2.07 -2.17
N GLU A 77 -0.08 -2.43 -2.07
CA GLU A 77 0.50 -3.61 -2.73
C GLU A 77 1.00 -4.57 -1.66
N TYR A 78 0.69 -5.84 -1.82
CA TYR A 78 1.24 -6.92 -1.02
C TYR A 78 2.08 -7.81 -1.94
N TYR A 79 3.37 -7.92 -1.64
CA TYR A 79 4.31 -8.75 -2.36
C TYR A 79 4.37 -10.14 -1.75
N ARG A 80 4.37 -11.15 -2.62
CA ARG A 80 4.44 -12.56 -2.28
C ARG A 80 5.82 -13.13 -2.55
N ASP A 81 6.13 -14.21 -1.86
CA ASP A 81 7.24 -15.10 -2.19
C ASP A 81 6.72 -16.53 -2.40
N ALA A 82 7.63 -17.43 -2.77
CA ALA A 82 7.31 -18.82 -3.07
C ALA A 82 6.76 -19.61 -1.87
N GLU A 83 6.86 -19.10 -0.64
CA GLU A 83 6.30 -19.75 0.54
C GLU A 83 4.81 -19.39 0.75
N ASP A 84 4.31 -18.35 0.07
CA ASP A 84 2.91 -17.96 0.17
C ASP A 84 1.98 -18.89 -0.60
N MET A 85 0.89 -19.32 0.04
CA MET A 85 -0.12 -20.20 -0.57
C MET A 85 -0.74 -19.67 -1.88
N MET A 86 -0.67 -18.35 -2.09
CA MET A 86 -1.24 -17.65 -3.25
C MET A 86 -0.14 -17.14 -4.19
N TYR A 87 1.07 -17.70 -4.14
CA TYR A 87 2.10 -17.46 -5.14
C TYR A 87 1.95 -18.48 -6.28
N TRP A 88 1.93 -18.01 -7.53
CA TRP A 88 1.83 -18.88 -8.72
C TRP A 88 2.72 -18.40 -9.88
N GLY A 89 3.79 -17.67 -9.57
CA GLY A 89 4.82 -17.35 -10.57
C GLY A 89 5.66 -18.59 -10.87
N ASP A 90 5.71 -19.01 -12.14
CA ASP A 90 6.63 -20.04 -12.63
C ASP A 90 8.11 -19.62 -12.47
#